data_AF-A0A836W2Z8-F1
#
_entry.id   AF-A0A836W2Z8-F1
#
_cell.length_a   1.000
_cell.length_b   1.000
_cell.length_c   1.000
_cell.angle_alpha   90.00
_cell.angle_beta   90.00
_cell.angle_gamma   90.00
#
_symmetry.space_group_name_H-M   'P 1'
#
loop_
_entity.id
_entity.type
_entity.pdbx_description
1 polymer ?
#
loop_
_entity_poly.entity_id
_entity_poly.type
_entity_poly.pdbx_seq_one_letter_code
_entity_poly.pdbx_strand_id
1 'polypeptide(L)'
;MFTIVTRSKRDADAVRAMIERFYPGWGIDVKTLHGARSSEAMLRELSGIIEPDRFYIVLLGREDRCAAIELIEEVPPNVVVHVVPRSRVRNARLELLYAEVARARAVIRVTAVWDEAKKVFLLGPRRRGRLLEGLEPQPSFDNFIGLGRFAKIVSRLAGGRIGLNPLVVRTRGGLHLVYNGPKPRAELEVRDEGLTPQARIVGDGEPVDVDLEAMVEANRSILQLYERASLRFLESLGEFDTIVVHWSG
;
A
#
# COMPACT_ATOMS: atom_id res chain seq x y z
N MET A 1 -13.05 -4.03 0.15
CA MET A 1 -13.74 -2.89 -0.49
C MET A 1 -13.32 -1.61 0.23
N PHE A 2 -12.98 -0.52 -0.47
CA PHE A 2 -12.48 0.72 0.15
C PHE A 2 -13.43 1.89 -0.12
N THR A 3 -13.34 2.94 0.69
CA THR A 3 -14.16 4.15 0.57
C THR A 3 -13.31 5.30 0.05
N ILE A 4 -13.78 6.01 -0.98
CA ILE A 4 -13.17 7.26 -1.42
C ILE A 4 -13.90 8.42 -0.75
N VAL A 5 -13.16 9.26 -0.04
CA VAL A 5 -13.68 10.45 0.61
C VAL A 5 -13.19 11.66 -0.19
N THR A 6 -14.09 12.50 -0.65
CA THR A 6 -13.73 13.74 -1.35
C THR A 6 -14.13 14.95 -0.53
N ARG A 7 -13.60 16.12 -0.87
CA ARG A 7 -13.95 17.33 -0.12
C ARG A 7 -15.42 17.73 -0.31
N SER A 8 -15.96 17.67 -1.52
CA SER A 8 -17.27 18.25 -1.86
C SER A 8 -18.14 17.32 -2.70
N LYS A 9 -19.46 17.56 -2.72
CA LYS A 9 -20.41 16.79 -3.55
C LYS A 9 -20.01 16.75 -5.02
N ARG A 10 -19.59 17.88 -5.60
CA ARG A 10 -19.17 17.94 -7.02
C ARG A 10 -17.88 17.13 -7.29
N ASP A 11 -16.99 17.04 -6.31
CA ASP A 11 -15.80 16.19 -6.42
C ASP A 11 -16.21 14.70 -6.32
N ALA A 12 -17.14 14.37 -5.42
CA ALA A 12 -17.71 13.04 -5.32
C ALA A 12 -18.41 12.59 -6.60
N ASP A 13 -19.17 13.47 -7.25
CA ASP A 13 -19.86 13.14 -8.50
C ASP A 13 -18.86 12.77 -9.61
N ALA A 14 -17.73 13.47 -9.71
CA ALA A 14 -16.65 13.12 -10.64
C ALA A 14 -15.99 11.77 -10.31
N VAL A 15 -15.82 11.47 -9.01
CA VAL A 15 -15.30 10.17 -8.56
C VAL A 15 -16.28 9.04 -8.84
N ARG A 16 -17.60 9.24 -8.64
CA ARG A 16 -18.63 8.25 -8.97
C ARG A 16 -18.64 7.93 -10.46
N ALA A 17 -18.59 8.95 -11.32
CA ALA A 17 -18.47 8.74 -12.77
C ALA A 17 -17.20 7.96 -13.16
N MET A 18 -16.09 8.16 -12.44
CA MET A 18 -14.87 7.37 -12.63
C MET A 18 -15.05 5.92 -12.19
N ILE A 19 -15.68 5.68 -11.03
CA ILE A 19 -15.97 4.33 -10.52
C ILE A 19 -16.88 3.56 -11.47
N GLU A 20 -17.97 4.19 -11.94
CA GLU A 20 -18.91 3.58 -12.90
C GLU A 20 -18.20 3.10 -14.17
N ARG A 21 -17.19 3.86 -14.64
CA ARG A 21 -16.45 3.54 -15.86
C ARG A 21 -15.34 2.51 -15.66
N PHE A 22 -14.58 2.58 -14.57
CA PHE A 22 -13.34 1.81 -14.41
C PHE A 22 -13.37 0.74 -13.32
N TYR A 23 -14.34 0.82 -12.40
CA TYR A 23 -14.50 -0.12 -11.29
C TYR A 23 -15.94 -0.66 -11.17
N PRO A 24 -16.62 -1.05 -12.28
CA PRO A 24 -18.00 -1.54 -12.22
C PRO A 24 -18.08 -2.78 -11.32
N GLY A 25 -19.00 -2.77 -10.36
CA GLY A 25 -19.22 -3.90 -9.44
C GLY A 25 -18.21 -4.05 -8.30
N TRP A 26 -17.22 -3.15 -8.16
CA TRP A 26 -16.24 -3.21 -7.07
C TRP A 26 -16.78 -2.76 -5.71
N GLY A 27 -18.01 -2.21 -5.68
CA GLY A 27 -18.70 -1.71 -4.48
C GLY A 27 -17.96 -0.59 -3.72
N ILE A 28 -17.13 0.19 -4.41
CA ILE A 28 -16.42 1.33 -3.81
C ILE A 28 -17.44 2.39 -3.37
N ASP A 29 -17.42 2.74 -2.08
CA ASP A 29 -18.27 3.79 -1.52
C ASP A 29 -17.64 5.18 -1.72
N VAL A 30 -18.48 6.22 -1.86
CA VAL A 30 -18.03 7.60 -2.03
C VAL A 30 -18.71 8.52 -1.03
N LYS A 31 -17.92 9.01 -0.07
CA LYS A 31 -18.33 9.95 0.98
C LYS A 31 -17.73 11.35 0.77
N THR A 32 -18.22 12.33 1.51
CA THR A 32 -17.75 13.72 1.43
C THR A 32 -17.37 14.29 2.79
N LEU A 33 -16.41 15.21 2.81
CA LEU A 33 -16.06 16.04 3.98
C LEU A 33 -16.92 17.32 4.05
N HIS A 34 -18.10 17.31 3.43
CA HIS A 34 -19.08 18.40 3.46
C HIS A 34 -18.52 19.81 3.16
N GLY A 35 -17.47 19.90 2.34
CA GLY A 35 -16.84 21.17 1.97
C GLY A 35 -15.79 21.71 2.95
N ALA A 36 -15.36 20.92 3.95
CA ALA A 36 -14.31 21.28 4.90
C ALA A 36 -13.03 21.74 4.19
N ARG A 37 -12.41 22.82 4.68
CA ARG A 37 -11.22 23.46 4.05
C ARG A 37 -9.96 23.46 4.91
N SER A 38 -10.09 23.32 6.23
CA SER A 38 -8.95 23.17 7.14
C SER A 38 -8.73 21.71 7.49
N SER A 39 -7.50 21.35 7.81
CA SER A 39 -7.11 20.02 8.30
C SER A 39 -7.97 19.57 9.49
N GLU A 40 -8.16 20.44 10.47
CA GLU A 40 -9.00 20.18 11.65
C GLU A 40 -10.46 19.87 11.29
N ALA A 41 -11.05 20.65 10.38
CA ALA A 41 -12.43 20.42 9.94
C ALA A 41 -12.55 19.12 9.16
N MET A 42 -11.58 18.84 8.28
CA MET A 42 -11.52 17.58 7.54
C MET A 42 -11.38 16.39 8.48
N LEU A 43 -10.52 16.49 9.51
CA LEU A 43 -10.32 15.43 10.50
C LEU A 43 -11.60 15.16 11.29
N ARG A 44 -12.32 16.19 11.73
CA ARG A 44 -13.61 16.02 12.43
C ARG A 44 -14.63 15.26 11.59
N GLU A 45 -14.82 15.66 10.33
CA GLU A 45 -15.72 14.97 9.40
C GLU A 45 -15.28 13.53 9.14
N LEU A 46 -13.98 13.32 8.95
CA LEU A 46 -13.41 12.02 8.66
C LEU A 46 -13.52 11.06 9.86
N SER A 47 -13.37 11.55 11.09
CA SER A 47 -13.56 10.74 12.31
C SER A 47 -14.97 10.17 12.45
N GLY A 48 -15.99 10.85 11.91
CA GLY A 48 -17.36 10.33 11.83
C GLY A 48 -17.59 9.30 10.72
N ILE A 49 -16.61 9.11 9.83
CA ILE A 49 -16.70 8.27 8.64
C ILE A 49 -15.87 6.98 8.76
N ILE A 50 -14.72 7.06 9.44
CA ILE A 50 -13.74 5.98 9.49
C ILE A 50 -14.23 4.82 10.36
N GLU A 51 -14.14 3.62 9.81
CA GLU A 51 -14.34 2.35 10.48
C GLU A 51 -12.99 1.60 10.57
N PRO A 52 -12.72 0.86 11.65
CA PRO A 52 -11.42 0.22 11.93
C PRO A 52 -11.11 -1.02 11.07
N ASP A 53 -12.01 -1.39 10.17
CA ASP A 53 -12.01 -2.60 9.34
C ASP A 53 -12.23 -2.26 7.85
N ARG A 54 -12.01 -0.99 7.48
CA ARG A 54 -12.10 -0.50 6.10
C ARG A 54 -10.91 0.40 5.76
N PHE A 55 -10.58 0.43 4.48
CA PHE A 55 -9.57 1.33 3.93
C PHE A 55 -10.22 2.57 3.32
N TYR A 56 -9.58 3.72 3.48
CA TYR A 56 -10.08 5.01 3.03
C TYR A 56 -9.04 5.73 2.18
N ILE A 57 -9.51 6.37 1.11
CA ILE A 57 -8.70 7.27 0.28
C ILE A 57 -9.35 8.64 0.33
N VAL A 58 -8.70 9.60 0.99
CA VAL A 58 -9.11 11.00 0.99
C VAL A 58 -8.50 11.67 -0.24
N LEU A 59 -9.31 11.94 -1.25
CA LEU A 59 -8.88 12.51 -2.52
C LEU A 59 -9.13 14.03 -2.52
N LEU A 60 -8.05 14.80 -2.61
CA LEU A 60 -8.06 16.26 -2.53
C LEU A 60 -7.46 16.91 -3.78
N GLY A 61 -7.82 18.16 -4.05
CA GLY A 61 -7.18 18.97 -5.09
C GLY A 61 -5.98 19.75 -4.57
N ARG A 62 -5.18 20.33 -5.47
CA ARG A 62 -4.04 21.18 -5.10
C ARG A 62 -4.42 22.39 -4.25
N GLU A 63 -5.66 22.89 -4.39
CA GLU A 63 -6.12 24.01 -3.55
C GLU A 63 -6.20 23.65 -2.06
N ASP A 64 -6.31 22.36 -1.74
CA ASP A 64 -6.38 21.85 -0.37
C ASP A 64 -5.03 21.25 0.09
N ARG A 65 -3.92 21.51 -0.63
CA ARG A 65 -2.61 20.87 -0.39
C ARG A 65 -2.06 21.10 1.02
N CYS A 66 -2.18 22.31 1.55
CA CYS A 66 -1.68 22.62 2.91
C CYS A 66 -2.45 21.80 3.96
N ALA A 67 -3.80 21.81 3.87
CA ALA A 67 -4.64 20.99 4.73
C ALA A 67 -4.35 19.49 4.57
N ALA A 68 -4.03 19.03 3.35
CA ALA A 68 -3.66 17.64 3.11
C ALA A 68 -2.37 17.25 3.83
N ILE A 69 -1.34 18.10 3.82
CA ILE A 69 -0.05 17.84 4.50
C ILE A 69 -0.27 17.70 6.02
N GLU A 70 -1.05 18.60 6.61
CA GLU A 70 -1.38 18.53 8.04
C GLU A 70 -2.27 17.33 8.36
N LEU A 71 -3.29 17.07 7.55
CA LEU A 71 -4.21 15.95 7.75
C LEU A 71 -3.49 14.60 7.65
N ILE A 72 -2.51 14.48 6.74
CA ILE A 72 -1.65 13.29 6.66
C ILE A 72 -1.09 12.99 8.04
N GLU A 73 -0.72 13.99 8.85
CA GLU A 73 -0.09 13.74 10.14
C GLU A 73 -0.99 13.05 11.18
N GLU A 74 -2.30 13.30 11.09
CA GLU A 74 -3.28 12.95 12.11
C GLU A 74 -4.13 11.71 11.77
N VAL A 75 -4.19 11.31 10.50
CA VAL A 75 -5.06 10.21 10.08
C VAL A 75 -4.54 8.83 10.50
N PRO A 76 -5.44 7.87 10.78
CA PRO A 76 -5.04 6.51 11.14
C PRO A 76 -4.44 5.74 9.94
N PRO A 77 -3.72 4.62 10.19
CA PRO A 77 -3.01 3.86 9.16
C PRO A 77 -3.88 3.26 8.04
N ASN A 78 -5.19 3.18 8.23
CA ASN A 78 -6.14 2.71 7.22
C ASN A 78 -6.61 3.81 6.25
N VAL A 79 -6.08 5.02 6.39
CA VAL A 79 -6.42 6.18 5.57
C VAL A 79 -5.21 6.65 4.78
N VAL A 80 -5.39 6.89 3.49
CA VAL A 80 -4.42 7.57 2.63
C VAL A 80 -5.00 8.89 2.16
N VAL A 81 -4.29 9.98 2.41
CA VAL A 81 -4.62 11.30 1.86
C VAL A 81 -3.81 11.49 0.58
N HIS A 82 -4.49 11.75 -0.53
CA HIS A 82 -3.90 11.86 -1.85
C HIS A 82 -4.30 13.15 -2.55
N VAL A 83 -3.31 13.91 -3.02
CA VAL A 83 -3.54 15.18 -3.72
C VAL A 83 -3.42 14.97 -5.23
N VAL A 84 -4.54 15.11 -5.94
CA VAL A 84 -4.62 15.04 -7.40
C VAL A 84 -3.88 16.24 -8.02
N PRO A 85 -3.16 16.09 -9.15
CA PRO A 85 -2.43 17.20 -9.81
C PRO A 85 -3.35 18.16 -10.58
N ARG A 86 -4.49 18.53 -10.00
CA ARG A 86 -5.48 19.49 -10.50
C ARG A 86 -5.92 20.40 -9.36
N SER A 87 -6.43 21.59 -9.67
CA SER A 87 -6.87 22.52 -8.63
C SER A 87 -7.94 21.91 -7.73
N ARG A 88 -8.92 21.23 -8.33
CA ARG A 88 -9.95 20.43 -7.66
C ARG A 88 -10.02 19.04 -8.28
N VAL A 89 -10.50 18.06 -7.52
CA VAL A 89 -10.68 16.68 -7.99
C VAL A 89 -11.58 16.63 -9.22
N ARG A 90 -12.72 17.35 -9.20
CA ARG A 90 -13.64 17.44 -10.35
C ARG A 90 -13.05 18.00 -11.65
N ASN A 91 -11.88 18.63 -11.59
CA ASN A 91 -11.21 19.19 -12.77
C ASN A 91 -10.30 18.16 -13.47
N ALA A 92 -10.14 16.96 -12.90
CA ALA A 92 -9.40 15.87 -13.53
C ALA A 92 -10.30 15.09 -14.50
N ARG A 93 -9.72 14.64 -15.61
CA ARG A 93 -10.36 13.65 -16.50
C ARG A 93 -10.49 12.32 -15.77
N LEU A 94 -11.46 11.49 -16.17
CA LEU A 94 -11.75 10.23 -15.50
C LEU A 94 -10.53 9.27 -15.50
N GLU A 95 -9.77 9.23 -16.59
CA GLU A 95 -8.55 8.41 -16.72
C GLU A 95 -7.46 8.86 -15.72
N LEU A 96 -7.35 10.17 -15.50
CA LEU A 96 -6.41 10.72 -14.51
C LEU A 96 -6.88 10.36 -13.10
N LEU A 97 -8.17 10.53 -12.78
CA LEU A 97 -8.72 10.13 -11.48
C LEU A 97 -8.50 8.63 -11.22
N TYR A 98 -8.73 7.79 -12.22
CA TYR A 98 -8.45 6.35 -12.15
C TYR A 98 -6.98 6.09 -11.79
N ALA A 99 -6.05 6.73 -12.50
CA ALA A 99 -4.61 6.57 -12.23
C ALA A 99 -4.20 7.09 -10.84
N GLU A 100 -4.77 8.21 -10.38
CA GLU A 100 -4.50 8.73 -9.03
C GLU A 100 -5.07 7.84 -7.92
N VAL A 101 -6.28 7.29 -8.10
CA VAL A 101 -6.85 6.34 -7.14
C VAL A 101 -6.03 5.05 -7.09
N ALA A 102 -5.56 4.56 -8.23
CA ALA A 102 -4.66 3.41 -8.28
C ALA A 102 -3.34 3.68 -7.53
N ARG A 103 -2.76 4.89 -7.67
CA ARG A 103 -1.58 5.32 -6.89
C ARG A 103 -1.86 5.36 -5.40
N ALA A 104 -2.96 5.97 -4.99
CA ALA A 104 -3.35 6.05 -3.58
C ALA A 104 -3.56 4.65 -2.96
N ARG A 105 -4.17 3.71 -3.70
CA ARG A 105 -4.29 2.31 -3.27
C ARG A 105 -2.93 1.63 -3.12
N ALA A 106 -1.98 1.92 -4.00
CA ALA A 106 -0.64 1.35 -3.94
C ALA A 106 0.08 1.73 -2.65
N VAL A 107 -0.10 2.97 -2.15
CA VAL A 107 0.48 3.43 -0.88
C VAL A 107 0.09 2.52 0.28
N ILE A 108 -1.18 2.07 0.36
CA ILE A 108 -1.66 1.20 1.43
C ILE A 108 -0.92 -0.15 1.44
N ARG A 109 -0.68 -0.72 0.26
CA ARG A 109 -0.13 -2.07 0.09
C ARG A 109 1.39 -2.11 0.10
N VAL A 110 2.03 -1.14 -0.56
CA VAL A 110 3.45 -1.20 -0.91
C VAL A 110 4.34 -0.45 0.09
N THR A 111 3.78 0.51 0.84
CA THR A 111 4.59 1.31 1.77
C THR A 111 5.19 0.43 2.86
N ALA A 112 6.51 0.54 3.01
CA ALA A 112 7.26 -0.06 4.09
C ALA A 112 8.43 0.85 4.47
N VAL A 113 8.84 0.80 5.73
CA VAL A 113 10.03 1.48 6.25
C VAL A 113 10.85 0.53 7.10
N TRP A 114 12.10 0.87 7.35
CA TRP A 114 13.00 0.14 8.21
C TRP A 114 13.08 0.76 9.60
N ASP A 115 12.84 -0.04 10.65
CA ASP A 115 13.08 0.34 12.04
C ASP A 115 14.51 -0.07 12.42
N GLU A 116 15.42 0.91 12.54
CA GLU A 116 16.84 0.67 12.87
C GLU A 116 17.02 0.08 14.28
N ALA A 117 16.15 0.43 15.23
CA ALA A 117 16.30 0.00 16.62
C ALA A 117 15.88 -1.46 16.79
N LYS A 118 14.76 -1.84 16.17
CA LYS A 118 14.22 -3.20 16.23
C LYS A 118 14.78 -4.12 15.14
N LYS A 119 15.40 -3.55 14.10
CA LYS A 119 15.88 -4.26 12.90
C LYS A 119 14.77 -5.04 12.19
N VAL A 120 13.61 -4.40 12.01
CA VAL A 120 12.44 -4.99 11.33
C VAL A 120 11.86 -4.04 10.30
N PHE A 121 11.10 -4.60 9.36
CA PHE A 121 10.29 -3.81 8.44
C PHE A 121 8.95 -3.44 9.09
N LEU A 122 8.57 -2.17 9.01
CA LEU A 122 7.24 -1.69 9.39
C LEU A 122 6.42 -1.45 8.13
N LEU A 123 5.25 -2.07 8.06
CA LEU A 123 4.37 -2.10 6.90
C LEU A 123 3.23 -1.08 7.03
N GLY A 124 2.80 -0.59 5.87
CA GLY A 124 1.69 0.35 5.74
C GLY A 124 2.13 1.82 5.80
N PRO A 125 1.20 2.75 5.51
CA PRO A 125 1.49 4.17 5.56
C PRO A 125 1.75 4.64 6.99
N ARG A 126 2.34 5.83 7.14
CA ARG A 126 2.48 6.55 8.44
C ARG A 126 3.40 5.86 9.47
N ARG A 127 4.19 4.87 9.06
CA ARG A 127 5.19 4.25 9.93
C ARG A 127 6.40 5.16 10.11
N ARG A 128 6.89 5.29 11.34
CA ARG A 128 8.13 6.01 11.65
C ARG A 128 9.31 5.06 11.47
N GLY A 129 10.21 5.40 10.57
CA GLY A 129 11.39 4.58 10.26
C GLY A 129 12.14 5.18 9.08
N ARG A 130 13.24 4.54 8.70
CA ARG A 130 14.03 4.92 7.53
C ARG A 130 13.34 4.46 6.25
N LEU A 131 13.20 5.37 5.29
CA LEU A 131 12.65 5.03 3.96
C LEU A 131 13.55 4.01 3.26
N LEU A 132 12.92 3.09 2.54
CA LEU A 132 13.64 2.10 1.75
C LEU A 132 14.13 2.73 0.43
N GLU A 133 15.41 2.57 0.14
CA GLU A 133 16.05 3.16 -1.04
C GLU A 133 15.39 2.64 -2.32
N GLY A 134 14.96 3.56 -3.19
CA GLY A 134 14.31 3.24 -4.46
C GLY A 134 12.87 2.74 -4.35
N LEU A 135 12.28 2.68 -3.15
CA LEU A 135 10.88 2.27 -2.99
C LEU A 135 9.93 3.48 -3.05
N GLU A 136 9.40 3.73 -4.24
CA GLU A 136 8.25 4.60 -4.43
C GLU A 136 7.00 3.75 -4.71
N PRO A 137 5.93 3.82 -3.91
CA PRO A 137 4.71 3.05 -4.15
C PRO A 137 4.13 3.30 -5.54
N GLN A 138 4.05 2.24 -6.35
CA GLN A 138 3.45 2.26 -7.70
C GLN A 138 2.31 1.25 -7.76
N PRO A 139 1.25 1.49 -8.56
CA PRO A 139 0.14 0.53 -8.72
C PRO A 139 0.58 -0.86 -9.17
N SER A 140 1.64 -0.94 -9.98
CA SER A 140 2.22 -2.18 -10.49
C SER A 140 3.10 -2.91 -9.47
N PHE A 141 3.37 -2.31 -8.30
CA PHE A 141 4.24 -2.91 -7.30
C PHE A 141 3.42 -3.68 -6.27
N ASP A 142 4.06 -4.69 -5.69
CA ASP A 142 3.55 -5.38 -4.52
C ASP A 142 4.70 -5.73 -3.57
N ASN A 143 4.40 -5.92 -2.29
CA ASN A 143 5.41 -6.34 -1.31
C ASN A 143 4.97 -7.57 -0.53
N PHE A 144 5.95 -8.36 -0.10
CA PHE A 144 5.74 -9.53 0.75
C PHE A 144 7.02 -9.86 1.51
N ILE A 145 6.91 -10.70 2.54
CA ILE A 145 8.06 -11.17 3.31
C ILE A 145 8.56 -12.50 2.73
N GLY A 146 9.85 -12.59 2.48
CA GLY A 146 10.53 -13.81 2.04
C GLY A 146 10.67 -14.83 3.17
N LEU A 147 9.66 -15.67 3.38
CA LEU A 147 9.62 -16.64 4.48
C LEU A 147 10.21 -18.02 4.13
N GLY A 148 10.54 -18.79 5.16
CA GLY A 148 10.93 -20.19 5.06
C GLY A 148 12.17 -20.42 4.20
N ARG A 149 12.04 -21.19 3.11
CA ARG A 149 13.17 -21.53 2.22
C ARG A 149 13.60 -20.39 1.30
N PHE A 150 12.87 -19.26 1.27
CA PHE A 150 13.14 -18.14 0.37
C PHE A 150 14.59 -17.65 0.46
N ALA A 151 15.04 -17.32 1.67
CA ALA A 151 16.38 -16.81 1.92
C ALA A 151 17.48 -17.76 1.42
N LYS A 152 17.30 -19.08 1.65
CA LYS A 152 18.22 -20.12 1.19
C LYS A 152 18.26 -20.22 -0.33
N ILE A 153 17.10 -20.21 -0.98
CA ILE A 153 17.00 -20.33 -2.44
C ILE A 153 17.64 -19.13 -3.12
N VAL A 154 17.26 -17.91 -2.71
CA VAL A 154 17.79 -16.68 -3.31
C VAL A 154 19.27 -16.51 -3.00
N SER A 155 19.74 -16.85 -1.79
CA SER A 155 21.18 -16.77 -1.50
C SER A 155 22.01 -17.70 -2.40
N ARG A 156 21.50 -18.90 -2.68
CA ARG A 156 22.14 -19.85 -3.60
C ARG A 156 22.17 -19.33 -5.04
N LEU A 157 21.07 -18.75 -5.51
CA LEU A 157 20.98 -18.19 -6.86
C LEU A 157 21.88 -16.95 -7.01
N ALA A 158 21.94 -16.10 -5.98
CA ALA A 158 22.69 -14.86 -5.99
C ALA A 158 24.20 -15.03 -5.71
N GLY A 159 24.63 -16.21 -5.25
CA GLY A 159 26.01 -16.46 -4.86
C GLY A 159 26.43 -15.74 -3.57
N GLY A 160 25.49 -15.37 -2.70
CA GLY A 160 25.78 -14.62 -1.47
C GLY A 160 24.61 -14.58 -0.50
N ARG A 161 24.87 -14.34 0.79
CA ARG A 161 23.84 -14.30 1.84
C ARG A 161 22.97 -13.04 1.69
N ILE A 162 21.65 -13.22 1.81
CA ILE A 162 20.66 -12.14 1.78
C ILE A 162 19.96 -11.85 3.12
N GLY A 163 20.19 -12.69 4.14
CA GLY A 163 19.53 -12.61 5.44
C GLY A 163 18.17 -13.31 5.48
N LEU A 164 17.72 -13.69 6.67
CA LEU A 164 16.41 -14.29 6.90
C LEU A 164 15.30 -13.23 6.90
N ASN A 165 14.10 -13.64 6.46
CA ASN A 165 12.86 -12.86 6.42
C ASN A 165 13.00 -11.46 5.78
N PRO A 166 13.63 -11.34 4.59
CA PRO A 166 13.75 -10.06 3.89
C PRO A 166 12.38 -9.55 3.43
N LEU A 167 12.26 -8.23 3.25
CA LEU A 167 11.15 -7.65 2.51
C LEU A 167 11.44 -7.78 1.01
N VAL A 168 10.49 -8.30 0.26
CA VAL A 168 10.58 -8.46 -1.18
C VAL A 168 9.57 -7.52 -1.83
N VAL A 169 10.03 -6.70 -2.76
CA VAL A 169 9.16 -5.82 -3.55
C VAL A 169 9.16 -6.30 -4.99
N ARG A 170 8.02 -6.81 -5.46
CA ARG A 170 7.80 -7.10 -6.88
C ARG A 170 7.63 -5.78 -7.61
N THR A 171 8.44 -5.58 -8.65
CA THR A 171 8.40 -4.42 -9.54
C THR A 171 7.96 -4.85 -10.95
N ARG A 172 8.28 -4.08 -11.99
CA ARG A 172 7.85 -4.36 -13.37
C ARG A 172 8.71 -5.46 -14.00
N GLY A 173 8.14 -6.19 -14.95
CA GLY A 173 8.88 -7.15 -15.79
C GLY A 173 9.49 -8.32 -15.03
N GLY A 174 8.87 -8.76 -13.92
CA GLY A 174 9.36 -9.90 -13.15
C GLY A 174 10.53 -9.61 -12.21
N LEU A 175 11.01 -8.37 -12.13
CA LEU A 175 12.07 -7.97 -11.20
C LEU A 175 11.53 -7.82 -9.78
N HIS A 176 12.20 -8.46 -8.83
CA HIS A 176 11.95 -8.37 -7.40
C HIS A 176 13.17 -7.79 -6.69
N LEU A 177 12.98 -6.71 -5.95
CA LEU A 177 14.00 -6.13 -5.09
C LEU A 177 13.90 -6.79 -3.72
N VAL A 178 15.00 -7.40 -3.27
CA VAL A 178 15.08 -8.10 -1.99
C VAL A 178 15.83 -7.21 -1.01
N TYR A 179 15.09 -6.58 -0.11
CA TYR A 179 15.60 -5.67 0.92
C TYR A 179 16.05 -6.44 2.15
N ASN A 180 17.21 -6.05 2.66
CA ASN A 180 17.67 -6.43 3.99
C ASN A 180 18.18 -5.15 4.67
N GLY A 181 17.38 -4.61 5.59
CA GLY A 181 17.55 -3.23 6.03
C GLY A 181 16.99 -2.21 5.02
N PRO A 182 17.48 -0.96 5.02
CA PRO A 182 16.92 0.13 4.24
C PRO A 182 17.30 0.11 2.74
N LYS A 183 18.16 -0.81 2.31
CA LYS A 183 18.65 -0.91 0.93
C LYS A 183 18.38 -2.28 0.33
N PRO A 184 18.24 -2.39 -1.00
CA PRO A 184 18.23 -3.68 -1.68
C PRO A 184 19.55 -4.41 -1.44
N ARG A 185 19.47 -5.68 -1.02
CA ARG A 185 20.63 -6.57 -0.90
C ARG A 185 20.80 -7.43 -2.14
N ALA A 186 19.69 -7.89 -2.71
CA ALA A 186 19.70 -8.68 -3.93
C ALA A 186 18.58 -8.26 -4.88
N GLU A 187 18.79 -8.56 -6.15
CA GLU A 187 17.75 -8.55 -7.18
C GLU A 187 17.42 -9.99 -7.54
N LEU A 188 16.14 -10.30 -7.65
CA LEU A 188 15.62 -11.59 -8.09
C LEU A 188 14.74 -11.36 -9.33
N GLU A 189 15.13 -11.93 -10.45
CA GLU A 189 14.38 -11.87 -11.70
C GLU A 189 13.60 -13.17 -11.90
N VAL A 190 12.28 -13.06 -11.91
CA VAL A 190 11.35 -14.15 -12.21
C VAL A 190 10.57 -13.73 -13.46
N ARG A 191 11.08 -14.11 -14.62
CA ARG A 191 10.46 -13.78 -15.91
C ARG A 191 9.14 -14.53 -16.08
N ASP A 192 8.20 -13.89 -16.77
CA ASP A 192 6.93 -14.52 -17.17
C ASP A 192 7.18 -15.67 -18.17
N GLU A 193 8.28 -15.59 -18.93
CA GLU A 193 8.72 -16.60 -19.89
C GLU A 193 10.12 -17.14 -19.55
N GLY A 194 10.28 -18.47 -19.65
CA GLY A 194 11.51 -19.18 -19.33
C GLY A 194 11.47 -19.93 -17.99
N LEU A 195 12.44 -20.82 -17.76
CA LEU A 195 12.35 -21.83 -16.70
C LEU A 195 13.22 -21.56 -15.46
N THR A 196 14.09 -20.55 -15.47
CA THR A 196 15.07 -20.39 -14.38
C THR A 196 15.10 -18.97 -13.82
N PRO A 197 14.67 -18.77 -12.55
CA PRO A 197 14.84 -17.50 -11.87
C PRO A 197 16.33 -17.19 -11.71
N GLN A 198 16.69 -15.92 -11.86
CA GLN A 198 18.07 -15.45 -11.69
C GLN A 198 18.13 -14.51 -10.50
N ALA A 199 19.23 -14.52 -9.76
CA ALA A 199 19.44 -13.56 -8.69
C ALA A 199 20.88 -13.06 -8.68
N ARG A 200 21.07 -11.85 -8.17
CA ARG A 200 22.41 -11.26 -7.98
C ARG A 200 22.45 -10.41 -6.72
N ILE A 201 23.58 -10.41 -6.03
CA ILE A 201 23.84 -9.47 -4.94
C ILE A 201 24.10 -8.09 -5.53
N VAL A 202 23.46 -7.07 -4.96
CA VAL A 202 23.62 -5.67 -5.37
C VAL A 202 24.03 -4.76 -4.21
N GLY A 203 23.81 -5.19 -2.96
CA GLY A 203 24.26 -4.47 -1.78
C GLY A 203 25.58 -5.01 -1.24
N ASP A 204 26.33 -4.17 -0.53
CA ASP A 204 27.66 -4.46 0.04
C ASP A 204 27.62 -4.76 1.55
N GLY A 205 26.61 -4.29 2.29
CA GLY A 205 26.47 -4.51 3.73
C GLY A 205 26.25 -5.97 4.17
N GLU A 206 26.69 -6.31 5.38
CA GLU A 206 26.43 -7.63 5.97
C GLU A 206 24.92 -7.80 6.25
N PRO A 207 24.28 -8.88 5.77
CA PRO A 207 22.86 -9.10 5.98
C PRO A 207 22.53 -9.41 7.45
N VAL A 208 21.42 -8.85 7.90
CA VAL A 208 20.79 -9.09 9.19
C VAL A 208 19.71 -10.16 9.01
N ASP A 209 19.61 -11.08 9.96
CA ASP A 209 18.45 -11.96 10.03
C ASP A 209 17.32 -11.22 10.75
N VAL A 210 16.26 -10.88 10.00
CA VAL A 210 15.11 -10.17 10.56
C VAL A 210 14.32 -11.14 11.44
N ASP A 211 14.16 -10.79 12.70
CA ASP A 211 13.35 -11.56 13.65
C ASP A 211 11.87 -11.50 13.23
N LEU A 212 11.31 -12.67 12.91
CA LEU A 212 9.94 -12.78 12.44
C LEU A 212 8.92 -12.43 13.53
N GLU A 213 9.15 -12.87 14.77
CA GLU A 213 8.22 -12.61 15.88
C GLU A 213 8.22 -11.13 16.23
N ALA A 214 9.40 -10.50 16.29
CA ALA A 214 9.52 -9.07 16.50
C ALA A 214 8.86 -8.26 15.37
N MET A 215 9.00 -8.71 14.12
CA MET A 215 8.37 -8.06 12.97
C MET A 215 6.84 -8.21 12.99
N VAL A 216 6.32 -9.39 13.35
CA VAL A 216 4.87 -9.61 13.53
C VAL A 216 4.34 -8.70 14.63
N GLU A 217 5.01 -8.64 15.79
CA GLU A 217 4.60 -7.79 16.91
C GLU A 217 4.61 -6.30 16.51
N ALA A 218 5.67 -5.83 15.85
CA ALA A 218 5.78 -4.45 15.40
C ALA A 218 4.69 -4.06 14.37
N ASN A 219 4.13 -5.04 13.66
CA ASN A 219 3.09 -4.85 12.65
C ASN A 219 1.70 -5.32 13.09
N ARG A 220 1.51 -5.76 14.33
CA ARG A 220 0.25 -6.34 14.82
C ARG A 220 -0.98 -5.49 14.46
N SER A 221 -0.90 -4.17 14.65
CA SER A 221 -2.01 -3.25 14.38
C SER A 221 -2.43 -3.22 12.91
N ILE A 222 -1.49 -3.23 11.97
CA ILE A 222 -1.81 -3.21 10.54
C ILE A 222 -2.26 -4.60 10.08
N LEU A 223 -1.64 -5.66 10.59
CA LEU A 223 -2.04 -7.03 10.28
C LEU A 223 -3.49 -7.29 10.70
N GLN A 224 -3.88 -6.88 11.91
CA GLN A 224 -5.25 -6.98 12.40
C GLN A 224 -6.24 -6.14 11.59
N LEU A 225 -5.82 -4.96 11.09
CA LEU A 225 -6.65 -4.16 10.18
C LEU A 225 -6.92 -4.93 8.89
N TYR A 226 -5.89 -5.48 8.25
CA TYR A 226 -6.04 -6.27 7.02
C TYR A 226 -6.89 -7.52 7.25
N GLU A 227 -6.70 -8.21 8.38
CA GLU A 227 -7.49 -9.36 8.79
C GLU A 227 -8.97 -9.01 8.88
N ARG A 228 -9.33 -7.98 9.67
CA ARG A 228 -10.73 -7.54 9.81
C ARG A 228 -11.34 -7.10 8.48
N ALA A 229 -10.60 -6.35 7.68
CA ALA A 229 -11.07 -5.89 6.37
C ALA A 229 -11.30 -7.05 5.39
N SER A 230 -10.45 -8.08 5.47
CA SER A 230 -10.58 -9.30 4.65
C SER A 230 -11.77 -10.13 5.10
N LEU A 231 -11.93 -10.36 6.41
CA LEU A 231 -13.07 -11.09 6.97
C LEU A 231 -14.40 -10.43 6.58
N ARG A 232 -14.52 -9.11 6.78
CA ARG A 232 -15.73 -8.37 6.39
C ARG A 232 -16.02 -8.45 4.89
N PHE A 233 -14.99 -8.45 4.07
CA PHE A 233 -15.15 -8.64 2.63
C PHE A 233 -15.68 -10.04 2.33
N LEU A 234 -15.09 -11.09 2.91
CA LEU A 234 -15.54 -12.47 2.72
C LEU A 234 -16.98 -12.67 3.22
N GLU A 235 -17.33 -12.12 4.38
CA GLU A 235 -18.70 -12.16 4.93
C GLU A 235 -19.71 -11.46 4.00
N SER A 236 -19.30 -10.37 3.33
CA SER A 236 -20.18 -9.66 2.39
C SER A 236 -20.50 -10.44 1.11
N LEU A 237 -19.77 -11.52 0.83
CA LEU A 237 -20.04 -12.42 -0.31
C LEU A 237 -21.17 -13.42 -0.01
N GLY A 238 -21.63 -13.50 1.25
CA GLY A 238 -22.65 -14.47 1.68
C GLY A 238 -22.07 -15.89 1.83
N GLU A 239 -22.92 -16.89 1.63
CA GLU A 239 -22.50 -18.30 1.65
C GLU A 239 -21.91 -18.70 0.30
N PHE A 240 -20.78 -19.41 0.34
CA PHE A 240 -20.06 -19.87 -0.84
C PHE A 240 -19.55 -21.31 -0.62
N ASP A 241 -19.66 -22.14 -1.66
CA ASP A 241 -19.10 -23.50 -1.62
C ASP A 241 -17.60 -23.53 -1.94
N THR A 242 -17.09 -22.54 -2.66
CA THR A 242 -15.68 -22.47 -3.10
C THR A 242 -15.24 -21.02 -3.30
N ILE A 243 -14.10 -20.66 -2.70
CA ILE A 243 -13.38 -19.41 -2.99
C ILE A 243 -12.14 -19.75 -3.79
N VAL A 244 -12.02 -19.17 -4.99
CA VAL A 244 -10.78 -19.22 -5.78
C VAL A 244 -10.02 -17.93 -5.56
N VAL A 245 -8.89 -18.00 -4.84
CA VAL A 245 -7.94 -16.89 -4.72
C VAL A 245 -6.80 -17.15 -5.70
N HIS A 246 -6.72 -16.37 -6.77
CA HIS A 246 -5.60 -16.47 -7.69
C HIS A 246 -4.30 -16.12 -6.98
N TRP A 247 -3.29 -16.97 -7.12
CA TRP A 247 -1.94 -16.72 -6.62
C TRP A 247 -1.16 -15.76 -7.54
N SER A 248 -1.78 -14.64 -7.86
CA SER A 248 -1.09 -13.49 -8.41
C SER A 248 -1.28 -12.41 -7.37
N GLY A 249 -0.28 -12.23 -6.50
CA GLY A 249 -0.27 -11.14 -5.52
C GLY A 249 -0.67 -9.82 -6.17
#